data_AF-A0A5C5VUR7-F1
#
_entry.id   AF-A0A5C5VUR7-F1
#
_cell.length_a   1.000
_cell.length_b   1.000
_cell.length_c   1.000
_cell.angle_alpha   90.00
_cell.angle_beta   90.00
_cell.angle_gamma   90.00
#
_symmetry.space_group_name_H-M   'P 1'
#
loop_
_entity.id
_entity.type
_entity.pdbx_description
1 polymer ?
#
loop_
_entity_poly.entity_id
_entity_poly.type
_entity_poly.pdbx_seq_one_letter_code
_entity_poly.pdbx_strand_id
1 'polypeptide(L)'
;MDPLNEAQTEALLLPESRILALPTGGHVEVTATRHHWLVAEELQTDYGWSLAEICRLALDESVETGRDFALCFRYLIAYIQAASRHQLDESLAGVSPLPLLPNRYAPGDTALR
;
A
#
# COMPACT_ATOMS: atom_id res chain seq x y z
N MET A 1 4.98 -12.39 -19.79
CA MET A 1 5.19 -10.94 -19.60
C MET A 1 6.60 -10.63 -20.05
N ASP A 2 6.77 -9.72 -21.01
CA ASP A 2 8.09 -9.27 -21.44
C ASP A 2 8.73 -8.37 -20.38
N PRO A 3 10.05 -8.45 -20.15
CA PRO A 3 10.73 -7.58 -19.21
C PRO A 3 10.65 -6.12 -19.65
N LEU A 4 10.48 -5.21 -18.69
CA LEU A 4 10.48 -3.77 -18.95
C LEU A 4 11.87 -3.33 -19.46
N ASN A 5 11.89 -2.40 -20.40
CA ASN A 5 13.12 -1.71 -20.80
C ASN A 5 13.49 -0.60 -19.80
N GLU A 6 14.67 0.00 -19.98
CA GLU A 6 15.20 1.05 -19.10
C GLU A 6 14.25 2.27 -19.04
N ALA A 7 13.81 2.77 -20.20
CA ALA A 7 12.90 3.91 -20.27
C ALA A 7 11.55 3.65 -19.57
N GLN A 8 11.02 2.43 -19.67
CA GLN A 8 9.81 2.02 -18.97
C GLN A 8 10.04 1.93 -17.46
N THR A 9 11.21 1.45 -17.04
CA THR A 9 11.58 1.38 -15.61
C THR A 9 11.74 2.78 -15.02
N GLU A 10 12.40 3.70 -15.71
CA GLU A 10 12.51 5.10 -15.29
C GLU A 10 11.14 5.77 -15.18
N ALA A 11 10.24 5.52 -16.14
CA ALA A 11 8.88 6.07 -16.12
C ALA A 11 8.09 5.65 -14.87
N LEU A 12 8.38 4.46 -14.30
CA LEU A 12 7.76 3.99 -13.06
C LEU A 12 8.25 4.73 -11.81
N LEU A 13 9.43 5.36 -11.87
CA LEU A 13 10.03 6.11 -10.77
C LEU A 13 9.61 7.58 -10.76
N LEU A 14 8.97 8.07 -11.82
CA LEU A 14 8.52 9.46 -11.91
C LEU A 14 7.51 9.77 -10.79
N PRO A 15 7.67 10.92 -10.09
CA PRO A 15 6.73 11.36 -9.08
C PRO A 15 5.41 11.79 -9.72
N GLU A 16 4.32 11.41 -9.08
CA GLU A 16 2.95 11.75 -9.45
C GLU A 16 2.19 12.09 -8.16
N SER A 17 1.49 13.23 -8.19
CA SER A 17 0.66 13.70 -7.07
C SER A 17 -0.80 13.38 -7.32
N ARG A 18 -1.48 12.83 -6.31
CA ARG A 18 -2.94 12.64 -6.33
C ARG A 18 -3.55 13.15 -5.04
N ILE A 19 -4.77 13.66 -5.15
CA ILE A 19 -5.56 14.08 -3.99
C ILE A 19 -6.36 12.87 -3.49
N LEU A 20 -6.14 12.51 -2.23
CA LEU A 20 -6.82 11.40 -1.56
C LEU A 20 -7.80 11.92 -0.53
N ALA A 21 -8.98 11.31 -0.49
CA ALA A 21 -9.95 11.55 0.58
C ALA A 21 -9.45 10.88 1.87
N LEU A 22 -9.43 11.64 2.97
CA LEU A 22 -9.13 11.13 4.30
C LEU A 22 -10.39 10.52 4.94
N PRO A 23 -10.26 9.43 5.70
CA PRO A 23 -11.38 8.81 6.42
C PRO A 23 -12.09 9.75 7.40
N THR A 24 -11.39 10.79 7.89
CA THR A 24 -11.92 11.77 8.85
C THR A 24 -12.80 12.85 8.20
N GLY A 25 -12.99 12.84 6.88
CA GLY A 25 -13.65 13.92 6.16
C GLY A 25 -12.66 15.04 5.86
N GLY A 26 -11.87 14.87 4.82
CA GLY A 26 -10.87 15.83 4.36
C GLY A 26 -10.17 15.33 3.11
N HIS A 27 -9.24 16.11 2.58
CA HIS A 27 -8.40 15.69 1.46
C HIS A 27 -6.94 16.00 1.75
N VAL A 28 -6.05 15.13 1.27
CA VAL A 28 -4.60 15.31 1.37
C VAL A 28 -3.98 15.04 0.00
N GLU A 29 -3.02 15.87 -0.40
CA GLU A 29 -2.19 15.60 -1.57
C GLU A 29 -1.09 14.63 -1.18
N VAL A 30 -1.00 13.52 -1.89
CA VAL A 30 0.07 12.52 -1.73
C VAL A 30 0.90 12.52 -2.99
N THR A 31 2.22 12.69 -2.84
CA THR A 31 3.20 12.51 -3.91
C THR A 31 3.88 11.16 -3.75
N ALA A 32 3.73 10.29 -4.73
CA ALA A 32 4.37 8.98 -4.78
C ALA A 32 4.88 8.69 -6.20
N THR A 33 5.65 7.63 -6.40
CA THR A 33 6.06 7.28 -7.76
C THR A 33 4.89 6.66 -8.54
N ARG A 34 4.94 6.75 -9.87
CA ARG A 34 3.96 6.08 -10.76
C ARG A 34 3.78 4.60 -10.43
N HIS A 35 4.86 3.91 -10.04
CA HIS A 35 4.77 2.54 -9.56
C HIS A 35 3.79 2.40 -8.39
N HIS A 36 3.90 3.21 -7.33
CA HIS A 36 3.02 3.13 -6.17
C HIS A 36 1.54 3.32 -6.55
N TRP A 37 1.25 4.20 -7.51
CA TRP A 37 -0.12 4.40 -7.98
C TRP A 37 -0.65 3.22 -8.79
N LEU A 38 0.16 2.64 -9.66
CA LEU A 38 -0.19 1.41 -10.36
C LEU A 38 -0.43 0.26 -9.39
N VAL A 39 0.36 0.17 -8.31
CA VAL A 39 0.11 -0.81 -7.25
C VAL A 39 -1.21 -0.53 -6.54
N ALA A 40 -1.52 0.73 -6.21
CA ALA A 40 -2.82 1.07 -5.60
C ALA A 40 -4.00 0.72 -6.51
N GLU A 41 -3.84 0.86 -7.82
CA GLU A 41 -4.84 0.45 -8.82
C GLU A 41 -4.98 -1.09 -8.86
N GLU A 42 -3.86 -1.82 -8.93
CA GLU A 42 -3.82 -3.29 -8.87
C GLU A 42 -4.49 -3.83 -7.60
N LEU A 43 -4.21 -3.23 -6.44
CA LEU A 43 -4.81 -3.60 -5.16
C LEU A 43 -6.35 -3.45 -5.16
N GLN A 44 -6.87 -2.44 -5.87
CA GLN A 44 -8.30 -2.23 -6.02
C GLN A 44 -8.94 -3.20 -7.02
N THR A 45 -8.31 -3.42 -8.18
CA THR A 45 -8.90 -4.22 -9.25
C THR A 45 -8.78 -5.72 -9.02
N ASP A 46 -7.64 -6.15 -8.48
CA ASP A 46 -7.24 -7.57 -8.50
C ASP A 46 -7.30 -8.20 -7.10
N TYR A 47 -7.16 -7.38 -6.04
CA TYR A 47 -7.07 -7.86 -4.65
C TYR A 47 -8.17 -7.32 -3.73
N GLY A 48 -9.13 -6.55 -4.25
CA GLY A 48 -10.33 -6.12 -3.53
C GLY A 48 -10.11 -5.06 -2.43
N TRP A 49 -8.92 -4.47 -2.33
CA TRP A 49 -8.65 -3.41 -1.36
C TRP A 49 -9.21 -2.08 -1.84
N SER A 50 -10.04 -1.42 -1.04
CA SER A 50 -10.45 -0.06 -1.38
C SER A 50 -9.35 0.95 -1.02
N LEU A 51 -9.26 2.04 -1.81
CA LEU A 51 -8.37 3.16 -1.49
C LEU A 51 -8.69 3.78 -0.11
N ALA A 52 -9.96 3.75 0.29
CA ALA A 52 -10.40 4.23 1.60
C ALA A 52 -9.83 3.38 2.76
N GLU A 53 -9.77 2.06 2.61
CA GLU A 53 -9.14 1.16 3.60
C GLU A 53 -7.64 1.40 3.71
N ILE A 54 -6.96 1.54 2.57
CA ILE A 54 -5.53 1.85 2.53
C ILE A 54 -5.26 3.20 3.20
N CYS A 55 -6.04 4.24 2.88
CA CYS A 55 -5.93 5.56 3.52
C CYS A 55 -6.21 5.50 5.03
N ARG A 56 -7.15 4.66 5.47
CA ARG A 56 -7.44 4.47 6.90
C ARG A 56 -6.26 3.86 7.65
N LEU A 57 -5.65 2.80 7.10
CA LEU A 57 -4.45 2.20 7.68
C LEU A 57 -3.28 3.20 7.69
N ALA A 58 -3.12 4.00 6.63
CA ALA A 58 -2.06 5.00 6.55
C ALA A 58 -2.24 6.12 7.56
N LEU A 59 -3.48 6.53 7.81
CA LEU A 59 -3.80 7.51 8.83
C LEU A 59 -3.53 6.97 10.23
N ASP A 60 -3.97 5.74 10.51
CA ASP A 60 -3.72 5.08 11.79
C ASP A 60 -2.22 4.98 12.08
N GLU A 61 -1.42 4.52 11.12
CA GLU A 61 0.03 4.42 11.22
C GLU A 61 0.69 5.79 11.41
N SER A 62 0.22 6.81 10.67
CA SER A 62 0.71 8.19 10.80
C SER A 62 0.44 8.77 12.19
N VAL A 63 -0.77 8.58 12.72
CA VAL A 63 -1.13 9.02 14.08
C VAL A 63 -0.32 8.31 15.14
N GLU A 64 -0.11 7.00 14.98
CA GLU A 64 0.60 6.18 15.97
C GLU A 64 2.10 6.46 16.00
N THR A 65 2.72 6.63 14.83
CA THR A 65 4.18 6.83 14.72
C THR A 65 4.61 8.29 14.65
N GLY A 66 3.67 9.23 14.45
CA GLY A 66 3.95 10.63 14.17
C GLY A 66 4.60 10.90 12.81
N ARG A 67 4.63 9.90 11.92
CA ARG A 67 5.20 10.03 10.57
C ARG A 67 4.24 10.70 9.61
N ASP A 68 4.80 11.29 8.55
CA ASP A 68 4.03 11.87 7.46
C ASP A 68 3.08 10.86 6.79
N PHE A 69 1.85 11.29 6.48
CA PHE A 69 0.83 10.43 5.89
C PHE A 69 1.25 9.87 4.52
N ALA A 70 1.86 10.69 3.66
CA ALA A 70 2.29 10.23 2.33
C ALA A 70 3.44 9.22 2.42
N LEU A 71 4.28 9.31 3.46
CA LEU A 71 5.25 8.27 3.79
C LEU A 71 4.56 6.96 4.23
N CYS A 72 3.62 7.03 5.17
CA CYS A 72 2.89 5.85 5.65
C CYS A 72 2.11 5.17 4.53
N PHE A 73 1.45 5.94 3.66
CA PHE A 73 0.70 5.46 2.51
C PHE A 73 1.57 4.63 1.56
N ARG A 74 2.75 5.14 1.17
CA ARG A 74 3.68 4.42 0.28
C ARG A 74 4.17 3.11 0.89
N TYR A 75 4.51 3.12 2.18
CA TYR A 75 4.93 1.90 2.87
C TYR A 75 3.81 0.86 2.92
N LEU A 76 2.61 1.26 3.32
CA LEU A 76 1.47 0.35 3.41
C LEU A 76 1.13 -0.29 2.06
N ILE A 77 1.12 0.48 0.97
CA ILE A 77 0.88 -0.07 -0.37
C ILE A 77 1.88 -1.15 -0.71
N ALA A 78 3.17 -0.92 -0.47
CA ALA A 78 4.21 -1.91 -0.73
C ALA A 78 4.01 -3.19 0.10
N TYR A 79 3.64 -3.05 1.38
CA TYR A 79 3.35 -4.19 2.25
C TYR A 79 2.10 -4.97 1.81
N ILE A 80 1.00 -4.28 1.55
CA ILE A 80 -0.26 -4.91 1.15
C ILE A 80 -0.06 -5.66 -0.18
N GLN A 81 0.65 -5.07 -1.13
CA GLN A 81 0.96 -5.72 -2.41
C GLN A 81 1.84 -6.96 -2.21
N ALA A 82 2.90 -6.85 -1.40
CA ALA A 82 3.75 -8.00 -1.10
C ALA A 82 2.94 -9.13 -0.46
N ALA A 83 2.09 -8.83 0.52
CA ALA A 83 1.24 -9.83 1.16
C ALA A 83 0.23 -10.47 0.20
N SER A 84 -0.42 -9.65 -0.63
CA SER A 84 -1.44 -10.11 -1.58
C SER A 84 -0.85 -11.00 -2.68
N ARG A 85 0.33 -10.65 -3.21
CA ARG A 85 1.04 -11.44 -4.24
C ARG A 85 1.66 -12.71 -3.71
N HIS A 86 2.12 -12.71 -2.47
CA HIS A 86 2.75 -13.88 -1.85
C HIS A 86 1.77 -14.75 -1.08
N GLN A 87 0.47 -14.44 -1.07
CA GLN A 87 -0.56 -15.15 -0.32
C GLN A 87 -0.07 -15.50 1.10
N LEU A 88 0.48 -14.50 1.80
CA LEU A 88 1.04 -14.69 3.15
C LEU A 88 0.00 -15.16 4.20
N ASP A 89 -1.26 -15.31 3.80
CA ASP A 89 -2.34 -15.96 4.55
C ASP A 89 -2.10 -17.46 4.80
N GLU A 90 -1.25 -18.13 4.01
CA GLU A 90 -0.73 -19.47 4.35
C GLU A 90 0.44 -19.34 5.33
N SER A 91 0.13 -19.02 6.58
CA SER A 91 1.13 -18.95 7.65
C SER A 91 1.83 -20.31 7.87
N LEU A 92 3.01 -20.50 7.29
CA LEU A 92 4.05 -21.29 7.93
C LEU A 92 4.49 -20.49 9.17
N ALA A 93 4.24 -21.04 10.34
CA ALA A 93 4.62 -20.49 11.63
C ALA A 93 6.12 -20.12 11.65
N GLY A 94 6.42 -18.85 11.41
CA GLY A 94 7.77 -18.30 11.37
C GLY A 94 7.70 -16.79 11.59
N VAL A 95 8.66 -16.27 12.35
CA VAL A 95 8.82 -14.82 12.56
C VAL A 95 8.97 -14.16 11.19
N SER A 96 8.00 -13.34 10.80
CA SER A 96 8.00 -12.67 9.49
C SER A 96 9.31 -11.89 9.31
N PRO A 97 10.10 -12.14 8.24
CA PRO A 97 11.32 -11.39 7.96
C PRO A 97 11.04 -9.99 7.42
N LEU A 98 9.76 -9.65 7.21
CA LEU A 98 9.36 -8.33 6.74
C LEU A 98 9.52 -7.31 7.87
N PRO A 99 10.05 -6.10 7.59
CA PRO A 99 10.16 -5.07 8.61
C PRO A 99 8.78 -4.82 9.21
N LEU A 100 8.75 -4.70 10.54
CA LEU A 100 7.57 -4.50 11.40
C LEU A 100 6.30 -4.18 10.61
N LEU A 101 5.39 -5.17 10.53
CA LEU A 101 4.04 -4.94 10.02
C LEU A 101 3.50 -3.66 10.68
N PRO A 102 2.90 -2.74 9.92
CA PRO A 102 2.19 -1.60 10.49
C PRO A 102 1.29 -2.09 11.63
N ASN A 103 1.25 -1.38 12.76
CA ASN A 103 0.81 -1.94 14.05
C ASN A 103 -0.66 -2.44 14.06
N ARG A 104 -1.42 -2.20 12.99
CA ARG A 104 -2.81 -2.64 12.80
C ARG A 104 -3.07 -3.44 11.52
N TYR A 105 -2.04 -3.66 10.69
CA TYR A 105 -2.18 -4.52 9.52
C TYR A 105 -2.11 -5.98 9.98
N ALA A 106 -3.26 -6.65 9.97
CA ALA A 106 -3.36 -8.09 10.12
C ALA A 106 -3.53 -8.73 8.73
N PRO A 107 -2.54 -9.47 8.21
CA PRO A 107 -2.77 -10.33 7.06
C PRO A 107 -3.83 -11.39 7.45
N GLY A 108 -4.91 -11.51 6.68
CA GLY A 108 -5.89 -12.59 6.84
C GLY A 108 -7.35 -12.22 7.11
N ASP A 109 -7.73 -10.94 7.27
CA ASP A 109 -9.14 -10.58 7.57
C ASP A 109 -9.96 -10.15 6.33
N THR A 110 -9.36 -10.13 5.14
CA THR A 110 -10.05 -9.85 3.87
C THR A 110 -10.68 -11.09 3.22
N ALA A 111 -10.49 -12.28 3.78
CA ALA A 111 -11.03 -13.55 3.24
C ALA A 111 -12.45 -13.93 3.75
N LEU A 112 -13.13 -13.05 4.49
CA LEU A 112 -14.49 -13.32 5.02
C LEU A 112 -15.57 -12.30 4.62
N ARG A 113 -15.42 -11.59 3.48
CA ARG A 113 -16.51 -10.80 2.89
C ARG A 113 -16.68 -11.04 1.41
#